data_AF-A0A1M4Y8V5-F1
#
_entry.id   AF-A0A1M4Y8V5-F1
#
_cell.length_a   1.000
_cell.length_b   1.000
_cell.length_c   1.000
_cell.angle_alpha   90.00
_cell.angle_beta   90.00
_cell.angle_gamma   90.00
#
_symmetry.space_group_name_H-M   'P 1'
#
loop_
_entity.id
_entity.type
_entity.pdbx_description
1 polymer ?
#
loop_
_entity_poly.entity_id
_entity_poly.type
_entity_poly.pdbx_seq_one_letter_code
_entity_poly.pdbx_strand_id
1 'polypeptide(L)'
;MYVATIPNRNSPPAIQLRESYRENGKVKTRTLANLSRWSPDKVEQLRRVLMNQPPKAKLQESFDITRSLGHGHVAAVLGTIGNLGLDTLIDPVPSRQRDLVVAMIISQVIRPSSKLACARGLRAESATSSLGEGALTFFSR
;
A
#
# COMPACT_ATOMS: atom_id res chain seq x y z
N MET A 1 -29.35 -2.84 11.94
CA MET A 1 -29.08 -3.87 12.97
C MET A 1 -28.07 -3.32 13.98
N TYR A 2 -28.03 -3.82 15.21
CA TYR A 2 -27.11 -3.37 16.25
C TYR A 2 -26.81 -4.48 17.27
N VAL A 3 -25.67 -4.40 17.96
CA VAL A 3 -25.32 -5.31 19.06
C VAL A 3 -25.82 -4.72 20.38
N ALA A 4 -26.57 -5.51 21.15
CA ALA A 4 -27.03 -5.16 22.49
C ALA A 4 -26.39 -6.05 23.56
N THR A 5 -26.03 -5.46 24.69
CA THR A 5 -25.60 -6.19 25.90
C THR A 5 -26.76 -6.19 26.89
N ILE A 6 -27.29 -7.36 27.20
CA ILE A 6 -28.45 -7.54 28.09
C ILE A 6 -27.95 -8.08 29.43
N PRO A 7 -28.13 -7.34 30.54
CA PRO A 7 -27.69 -7.81 31.85
C PRO A 7 -28.47 -9.05 32.26
N ASN A 8 -27.79 -10.00 32.90
CA ASN A 8 -28.43 -11.16 33.52
C ASN A 8 -28.11 -11.16 35.02
N ARG A 9 -29.05 -11.62 35.84
CA ARG A 9 -28.97 -11.51 37.31
C ARG A 9 -27.93 -12.45 37.91
N ASN A 10 -27.85 -13.68 37.41
CA ASN A 10 -27.01 -14.76 37.97
C ASN A 10 -26.06 -15.38 36.92
N SER A 11 -25.83 -14.70 35.79
CA SER A 11 -24.92 -15.20 34.74
C SER A 11 -24.32 -14.03 33.96
N PRO A 12 -23.27 -14.27 33.16
CA PRO A 12 -22.71 -13.23 32.29
C PRO A 12 -23.77 -12.60 31.38
N PRO A 13 -23.62 -11.32 31.01
CA PRO A 13 -24.58 -10.63 30.18
C PRO A 13 -24.69 -11.27 28.80
N ALA A 14 -25.91 -11.33 28.27
CA ALA A 14 -26.15 -11.85 26.93
C ALA A 14 -25.80 -10.79 25.88
N ILE A 15 -24.97 -11.16 24.89
CA ILE A 15 -24.65 -10.31 23.75
C ILE A 15 -25.54 -10.74 22.59
N GLN A 16 -26.36 -9.83 22.04
CA GLN A 16 -27.33 -10.15 20.99
C GLN A 16 -27.21 -9.22 19.79
N LEU A 17 -27.30 -9.78 18.59
CA LEU A 17 -27.55 -9.02 17.36
C LEU A 17 -29.05 -8.79 17.23
N ARG A 18 -29.46 -7.52 17.14
CA ARG A 18 -30.87 -7.11 17.08
C ARG A 18 -31.13 -6.23 15.86
N GLU A 19 -32.38 -6.22 15.45
CA GLU A 19 -32.86 -5.39 14.36
C GLU A 19 -34.13 -4.65 14.78
N SER A 20 -34.14 -3.33 14.54
CA SER A 20 -35.33 -2.50 14.67
C SER A 20 -36.06 -2.45 13.32
N TYR A 21 -37.36 -2.65 13.33
CA TYR A 21 -38.22 -2.64 12.14
C TYR A 21 -39.54 -1.92 12.46
N ARG A 22 -40.29 -1.52 11.43
CA ARG A 22 -41.63 -0.95 11.60
C ARG A 22 -42.70 -1.93 11.17
N GLU A 23 -43.73 -2.03 11.98
CA GLU A 23 -44.92 -2.83 11.69
C GLU A 23 -46.13 -2.08 12.21
N ASN A 24 -47.13 -1.85 11.34
CA ASN A 24 -48.36 -1.12 11.68
C ASN A 24 -48.10 0.24 12.35
N GLY A 25 -47.16 1.01 11.79
CA GLY A 25 -46.77 2.33 12.30
C GLY A 25 -45.98 2.31 13.61
N LYS A 26 -45.73 1.14 14.22
CA LYS A 26 -44.98 1.00 15.48
C LYS A 26 -43.57 0.48 15.21
N VAL A 27 -42.59 1.04 15.93
CA VAL A 27 -41.22 0.53 15.93
C VAL A 27 -41.15 -0.69 16.84
N LYS A 28 -40.64 -1.80 16.33
CA LYS A 28 -40.44 -3.07 17.05
C LYS A 28 -39.00 -3.50 16.91
N THR A 29 -38.55 -4.36 17.83
CA THR A 29 -37.19 -4.93 17.80
C THR A 29 -37.27 -6.45 17.84
N ARG A 30 -36.52 -7.13 16.97
CA ARG A 30 -36.32 -8.59 17.00
C ARG A 30 -34.86 -8.95 17.26
N THR A 31 -34.64 -10.10 17.88
CA THR A 31 -33.30 -10.69 18.02
C THR A 31 -33.01 -11.58 16.82
N LEU A 32 -31.88 -11.34 16.16
CA LEU A 32 -31.44 -12.10 14.99
C LEU A 32 -30.46 -13.22 15.38
N ALA A 33 -29.58 -12.97 16.36
CA ALA A 33 -28.59 -13.94 16.80
C ALA A 33 -28.12 -13.70 18.25
N ASN A 34 -27.68 -14.76 18.92
CA ASN A 34 -26.99 -14.69 20.21
C ASN A 34 -25.47 -14.82 19.97
N LEU A 35 -24.73 -13.77 20.32
CA LEU A 35 -23.28 -13.63 20.15
C LEU A 35 -22.51 -13.84 21.47
N SER A 36 -23.15 -14.32 22.53
CA SER A 36 -22.54 -14.41 23.87
C SER A 36 -21.32 -15.35 23.94
N ARG A 37 -21.16 -16.24 22.94
CA ARG A 37 -20.00 -17.13 22.81
C ARG A 37 -18.86 -16.53 21.99
N TRP A 38 -19.06 -15.36 21.37
CA TRP A 38 -18.01 -14.72 20.60
C TRP A 38 -16.98 -14.08 21.53
N SER A 39 -15.73 -14.01 21.08
CA SER A 39 -14.71 -13.24 21.79
C SER A 39 -15.08 -11.75 21.79
N PRO A 40 -14.68 -10.99 22.83
CA PRO A 40 -14.95 -9.55 22.90
C PRO A 40 -14.46 -8.78 21.66
N ASP A 41 -13.32 -9.18 21.08
CA ASP A 41 -12.75 -8.54 19.89
C ASP A 41 -13.65 -8.72 18.65
N LYS A 42 -14.18 -9.93 18.41
CA LYS A 42 -15.11 -10.17 17.30
C LYS A 42 -16.40 -9.37 17.44
N VAL A 43 -16.92 -9.25 18.67
CA VAL A 43 -18.11 -8.45 18.97
C VAL A 43 -17.84 -6.97 18.68
N GLU A 44 -16.67 -6.47 19.06
CA GLU A 44 -16.29 -5.08 18.85
C GLU A 44 -16.07 -4.74 17.37
N GLN A 45 -15.44 -5.64 16.60
CA GLN A 45 -15.32 -5.49 15.15
C GLN A 45 -16.70 -5.45 14.47
N LEU A 46 -17.64 -6.32 14.88
CA LEU A 46 -19.02 -6.29 14.35
C LEU A 46 -19.74 -4.99 14.70
N ARG A 47 -19.58 -4.46 15.92
CA ARG A 47 -20.15 -3.15 16.31
C ARG A 47 -19.69 -2.05 15.37
N ARG A 48 -18.39 -1.99 15.07
CA ARG A 48 -17.81 -0.98 14.16
C ARG A 48 -18.41 -1.09 12.76
N VAL A 49 -18.48 -2.30 12.20
CA VAL A 49 -19.10 -2.54 10.89
C VAL A 49 -20.55 -2.07 10.86
N LEU A 50 -21.35 -2.42 11.88
CA LEU A 50 -22.75 -2.01 11.97
C LEU A 50 -22.96 -0.50 12.18
N MET A 51 -21.96 0.18 12.74
CA MET A 51 -21.94 1.65 12.89
C MET A 51 -21.30 2.37 11.70
N ASN A 52 -20.94 1.66 10.62
CA ASN A 52 -20.18 2.20 9.48
C ASN A 52 -18.85 2.87 9.89
N GLN A 53 -18.21 2.37 10.95
CA GLN A 53 -16.90 2.83 11.39
C GLN A 53 -15.79 2.02 10.69
N PRO A 54 -14.63 2.64 10.40
CA PRO A 54 -13.52 1.94 9.81
C PRO A 54 -12.98 0.82 10.73
N PRO A 55 -12.34 -0.22 10.16
CA PRO A 55 -11.63 -1.25 10.93
C PRO A 55 -10.70 -0.62 11.97
N LYS A 56 -10.52 -1.30 13.11
CA LYS A 56 -9.64 -0.79 14.19
C LYS A 56 -8.17 -0.71 13.74
N ALA A 57 -7.75 -1.59 12.84
CA ALA A 57 -6.40 -1.56 12.29
C ALA A 57 -6.21 -0.30 11.44
N LYS A 58 -5.24 0.54 11.80
CA LYS A 58 -4.75 1.56 10.88
C LYS A 58 -4.00 0.82 9.79
N LEU A 59 -4.48 0.90 8.57
CA LEU A 59 -3.85 0.26 7.41
C LEU A 59 -2.37 0.69 7.28
N GLN A 60 -2.06 1.92 7.69
CA GLN A 60 -0.71 2.48 7.76
C GLN A 60 0.21 1.74 8.75
N GLU A 61 -0.32 1.20 9.85
CA GLU A 61 0.43 0.41 10.84
C GLU A 61 0.49 -1.07 10.45
N SER A 62 -0.09 -1.46 9.31
CA SER A 62 -0.12 -2.85 8.82
C SER A 62 0.98 -3.14 7.79
N PHE A 63 1.77 -2.14 7.41
CA PHE A 63 2.86 -2.28 6.44
C PHE A 63 4.18 -1.82 7.04
N ASP A 64 5.23 -2.62 6.83
CA ASP A 64 6.60 -2.26 7.17
C ASP A 64 7.39 -1.88 5.92
N ILE A 65 8.18 -0.81 6.02
CA ILE A 65 9.11 -0.43 4.94
C ILE A 65 10.30 -1.39 5.00
N THR A 66 10.41 -2.29 4.01
CA THR A 66 11.50 -3.26 3.92
C THR A 66 12.78 -2.69 3.32
N ARG A 67 12.65 -1.69 2.44
CA ARG A 67 13.78 -1.02 1.76
C ARG A 67 13.35 0.36 1.27
N SER A 68 14.28 1.31 1.33
CA SER A 68 14.16 2.64 0.73
C SER A 68 15.32 2.88 -0.22
N LEU A 69 15.05 3.34 -1.44
CA LEU A 69 16.05 3.68 -2.44
C LEU A 69 16.06 5.18 -2.71
N GLY A 70 17.24 5.79 -2.76
CA GLY A 70 17.37 7.21 -3.10
C GLY A 70 16.97 7.45 -4.55
N HIS A 71 16.02 8.37 -4.78
CA HIS A 71 15.46 8.68 -6.11
C HIS A 71 15.82 10.07 -6.63
N GLY A 72 15.88 11.09 -5.76
CA GLY A 72 15.98 12.51 -6.18
C GLY A 72 17.17 12.81 -7.12
N HIS A 73 18.35 12.29 -6.81
CA HIS A 73 19.53 12.39 -7.69
C HIS A 73 19.37 11.70 -9.05
N VAL A 74 18.65 10.58 -9.13
CA VAL A 74 18.37 9.86 -10.37
C VAL A 74 17.40 10.66 -11.24
N ALA A 75 16.32 11.15 -10.63
CA ALA A 75 15.34 11.98 -11.31
C ALA A 75 15.96 13.27 -11.86
N ALA A 76 16.84 13.93 -11.10
CA ALA A 76 17.51 15.15 -11.54
C ALA A 76 18.37 14.93 -12.80
N VAL A 77 19.19 13.87 -12.83
CA VAL A 77 20.06 13.57 -13.98
C VAL A 77 19.23 13.09 -15.17
N LEU A 78 18.24 12.21 -14.94
CA LEU A 78 17.36 11.72 -16.00
C LEU A 78 16.55 12.85 -16.66
N GLY A 79 15.99 13.77 -15.86
CA GLY A 79 15.30 14.95 -16.39
C GLY A 79 16.23 15.86 -17.20
N THR A 80 17.49 16.00 -16.77
CA THR A 80 18.51 16.74 -17.55
C THR A 80 18.81 16.06 -18.88
N ILE A 81 18.95 14.73 -18.90
CA ILE A 81 19.15 13.95 -20.13
C ILE A 81 18.00 14.14 -21.12
N GLY A 82 16.75 14.10 -20.64
CA GLY A 82 15.57 14.34 -21.46
C GLY A 82 15.50 15.78 -22.00
N ASN A 83 15.82 16.78 -21.19
CA ASN A 83 15.88 18.18 -21.63
C ASN A 83 16.94 18.42 -22.72
N LEU A 84 18.05 17.65 -22.69
CA LEU A 84 19.10 17.71 -23.71
C LEU A 84 18.79 16.83 -24.93
N GLY A 85 17.74 16.00 -24.89
CA GLY A 85 17.42 15.01 -25.93
C GLY A 85 18.50 13.94 -26.10
N LEU A 86 19.32 13.69 -25.09
CA LEU A 86 20.46 12.77 -25.20
C LEU A 86 20.02 11.31 -25.37
N ASP A 87 18.91 10.93 -24.75
CA ASP A 87 18.27 9.62 -24.95
C ASP A 87 17.85 9.41 -26.41
N THR A 88 17.26 10.43 -27.03
CA THR A 88 16.83 10.42 -28.45
C THR A 88 18.04 10.41 -29.40
N LEU A 89 19.15 11.04 -28.99
CA LEU A 89 20.42 11.00 -29.73
C LEU A 89 21.06 9.59 -29.73
N ILE A 90 20.92 8.85 -28.62
CA ILE A 90 21.41 7.46 -28.52
C ILE A 90 20.61 6.54 -29.45
N ASP A 91 19.29 6.61 -29.34
CA ASP A 91 18.37 5.90 -30.23
C ASP A 91 17.01 6.62 -30.21
N PRO A 92 16.49 7.08 -31.36
CA PRO A 92 15.18 7.72 -31.42
C PRO A 92 14.05 6.77 -31.02
N VAL A 93 14.24 5.45 -31.13
CA VAL A 93 13.25 4.45 -30.73
C VAL A 93 13.49 4.01 -29.28
N PRO A 94 12.50 4.12 -28.38
CA PRO A 94 12.59 3.55 -27.06
C PRO A 94 12.86 2.05 -27.08
N SER A 95 13.94 1.64 -26.41
CA SER A 95 14.35 0.25 -26.32
C SER A 95 15.06 0.00 -24.99
N ARG A 96 15.01 -1.25 -24.52
CA ARG A 96 15.73 -1.65 -23.30
C ARG A 96 17.22 -1.34 -23.40
N GLN A 97 17.81 -1.49 -24.58
CA GLN A 97 19.22 -1.22 -24.84
C GLN A 97 19.54 0.26 -24.66
N ARG A 98 18.73 1.15 -25.25
CA ARG A 98 18.84 2.59 -25.05
C ARG A 98 18.75 2.94 -23.57
N ASP A 99 17.78 2.36 -22.89
CA ASP A 99 17.52 2.69 -21.49
C ASP A 99 18.65 2.20 -20.56
N LEU A 100 19.28 1.06 -20.87
CA LEU A 100 20.48 0.61 -20.18
C LEU A 100 21.68 1.54 -20.44
N VAL A 101 21.84 2.07 -21.65
CA VAL A 101 22.88 3.06 -21.96
C VAL A 101 22.65 4.34 -21.17
N VAL A 102 21.42 4.85 -21.16
CA VAL A 102 21.05 6.01 -20.33
C VAL A 102 21.34 5.73 -18.84
N ALA A 103 20.99 4.55 -18.33
CA ALA A 103 21.30 4.18 -16.95
C ALA A 103 22.81 4.11 -16.66
N MET A 104 23.62 3.63 -17.61
CA MET A 104 25.09 3.65 -17.49
C MET A 104 25.63 5.08 -17.46
N ILE A 105 25.08 5.99 -18.27
CA ILE A 105 25.44 7.42 -18.26
C ILE A 105 25.06 8.05 -16.91
N ILE A 106 23.84 7.82 -16.43
CA ILE A 106 23.38 8.34 -15.13
C ILE A 106 24.26 7.84 -13.99
N SER A 107 24.59 6.54 -13.99
CA SER A 107 25.50 5.93 -13.01
C SER A 107 26.86 6.66 -13.00
N GLN A 108 27.38 6.97 -14.18
CA GLN A 108 28.63 7.71 -14.33
C GLN A 108 28.54 9.17 -13.86
N VAL A 109 27.38 9.83 -13.98
CA VAL A 109 27.19 11.21 -13.49
C VAL A 109 27.05 11.25 -11.98
N ILE A 110 26.26 10.33 -11.40
CA ILE A 110 25.95 10.33 -9.97
C ILE A 110 27.15 9.85 -9.14
N ARG A 111 27.71 8.70 -9.51
CA ARG A 111 28.82 8.06 -8.77
C ARG A 111 29.62 7.13 -9.69
N PRO A 112 30.63 7.66 -10.41
CA PRO A 112 31.58 6.85 -11.17
C PRO A 112 32.10 5.66 -10.38
N SER A 113 32.11 4.47 -10.99
CA SER A 113 32.59 3.25 -10.34
C SER A 113 33.00 2.19 -11.36
N SER A 114 33.42 1.01 -10.89
CA SER A 114 33.80 -0.10 -11.78
C SER A 114 32.57 -0.63 -12.56
N LYS A 115 32.82 -1.28 -13.69
CA LYS A 115 31.77 -1.93 -14.50
C LYS A 115 30.92 -2.91 -13.67
N LEU A 116 31.57 -3.67 -12.78
CA LEU A 116 30.89 -4.61 -11.88
C LEU A 116 30.01 -3.88 -10.86
N ALA A 117 30.48 -2.77 -10.29
CA ALA A 117 29.69 -1.97 -9.35
C ALA A 117 28.45 -1.37 -10.03
N CYS A 118 28.61 -0.83 -11.24
CA CYS A 118 27.50 -0.36 -12.06
C CYS A 118 26.48 -1.49 -12.34
N ALA A 119 26.95 -2.64 -12.83
CA ALA A 119 26.07 -3.79 -13.11
C ALA A 119 25.31 -4.27 -11.87
N ARG A 120 25.93 -4.28 -10.68
CA ARG A 120 25.26 -4.61 -9.41
C ARG A 120 24.24 -3.54 -9.01
N GLY A 121 24.58 -2.26 -9.16
CA GLY A 121 23.67 -1.16 -8.85
C GLY A 121 22.40 -1.13 -9.71
N LEU A 122 22.44 -1.75 -10.90
CA LEU A 122 21.29 -1.86 -11.81
C LEU A 122 20.45 -3.12 -11.60
N ARG A 123 20.87 -4.08 -10.76
CA ARG A 123 20.07 -5.27 -10.42
C ARG A 123 19.10 -4.95 -9.29
N ALA A 124 17.87 -5.43 -9.38
CA ALA A 124 16.82 -5.18 -8.40
C ALA A 124 17.24 -5.60 -6.98
N GLU A 125 17.91 -6.74 -6.84
CA GLU A 125 18.33 -7.28 -5.54
C GLU A 125 19.42 -6.41 -4.90
N SER A 126 20.35 -5.86 -5.69
CA SER A 126 21.51 -5.12 -5.20
C SER A 126 21.48 -3.61 -5.48
N ALA A 127 20.34 -3.07 -5.91
CA ALA A 127 20.17 -1.66 -6.21
C ALA A 127 20.46 -0.76 -4.98
N THR A 128 21.26 0.27 -5.17
CA THR A 128 21.54 1.26 -4.11
C THR A 128 20.75 2.56 -4.31
N SER A 129 20.05 2.67 -5.43
CA SER A 129 19.17 3.78 -5.81
C SER A 129 18.07 3.24 -6.71
N SER A 130 17.05 4.06 -6.98
CA SER A 130 15.96 3.69 -7.89
C SER A 130 16.41 3.53 -9.35
N LEU A 131 17.68 3.82 -9.69
CA LEU A 131 18.20 3.64 -11.05
C LEU A 131 18.05 2.19 -11.53
N GLY A 132 18.19 1.23 -10.60
CA GLY A 132 18.00 -0.20 -10.87
C GLY A 132 16.54 -0.66 -10.87
N GLU A 133 15.56 0.17 -10.46
CA GLU A 133 14.14 -0.21 -10.37
C GLU A 133 13.43 -0.26 -11.73
N GLY A 134 14.17 -0.46 -12.82
CA GLY A 134 13.58 -0.86 -14.09
C GLY A 134 14.20 -0.28 -15.33
N ALA A 135 15.42 0.27 -15.30
CA ALA A 135 16.04 0.84 -16.50
C ALA A 135 15.02 1.59 -17.39
N LEU A 136 14.24 2.51 -16.78
CA LEU A 136 13.27 3.44 -17.41
C LEU A 136 11.80 3.03 -17.62
N THR A 137 11.22 2.11 -16.84
CA THR A 137 9.76 1.86 -16.90
C THR A 137 8.86 2.98 -16.37
N PHE A 138 9.39 4.00 -15.68
CA PHE A 138 8.57 5.02 -15.01
C PHE A 138 8.34 6.31 -15.80
N PHE A 139 9.07 6.56 -16.89
CA PHE A 139 9.05 7.84 -17.60
C PHE A 139 8.83 7.74 -19.12
N SER A 140 8.55 6.54 -19.65
CA SER A 140 8.19 6.33 -21.06
C SER A 140 6.67 6.47 -21.34
N ARG A 141 5.93 7.13 -20.45
CA ARG A 141 4.54 7.55 -20.67
C ARG A 141 4.44 9.06 -20.76
#